data_AF-A0A7X8EZX3-F1
#
_entry.id   AF-A0A7X8EZX3-F1
#
_cell.length_a   1.000
_cell.length_b   1.000
_cell.length_c   1.000
_cell.angle_alpha   90.00
_cell.angle_beta   90.00
_cell.angle_gamma   90.00
#
_symmetry.space_group_name_H-M   'P 1'
#
loop_
_entity.id
_entity.type
_entity.pdbx_description
1 polymer ?
#
loop_
_entity_poly.entity_id
_entity_poly.type
_entity_poly.pdbx_seq_one_letter_code
_entity_poly.pdbx_strand_id
1 'polypeptide(L)'
;TGPGREGYKKAIQLPEFEEHGGPYVQEHIDLLDSILKGQPLNEAQIVAEATLSGIMGRISAYTGQMVRWRELVDETVGSPWYNLVLTPTAEDFEKGTVVAPPDDVVAIPGKA
;
A
#
# COMPACT_ATOMS: atom_id res chain seq x y z
N THR A 1 20.20 26.65 -5.51
CA THR A 1 20.07 27.21 -6.86
C THR A 1 19.88 26.05 -7.82
N GLY A 2 18.62 25.67 -8.05
CA GLY A 2 18.24 24.57 -8.95
C GLY A 2 17.30 25.10 -10.03
N PRO A 3 17.23 24.44 -11.19
CA PRO A 3 16.33 24.84 -12.28
C PRO A 3 14.89 24.95 -11.76
N GLY A 4 14.20 26.06 -12.06
CA GLY A 4 12.82 26.34 -11.63
C GLY A 4 12.64 27.41 -10.53
N ARG A 5 13.72 28.02 -10.01
CA ARG A 5 13.64 29.19 -9.10
C ARG A 5 13.85 30.52 -9.86
N GLU A 6 13.28 31.61 -9.34
CA GLU A 6 13.46 32.97 -9.88
C GLU A 6 14.95 33.26 -10.14
N GLY A 7 15.27 33.60 -11.40
CA GLY A 7 16.63 33.92 -11.85
C GLY A 7 17.21 33.03 -12.96
N TYR A 8 16.56 31.91 -13.32
CA TYR A 8 17.00 31.09 -14.45
C TYR A 8 16.56 31.70 -15.81
N LYS A 9 17.49 32.36 -16.50
CA LYS A 9 17.25 33.12 -17.75
C LYS A 9 17.05 32.28 -19.03
N LYS A 10 16.81 30.97 -18.93
CA LYS A 10 16.49 30.14 -20.11
C LYS A 10 15.07 29.63 -19.97
N ALA A 11 14.16 30.18 -20.77
CA ALA A 11 12.83 29.61 -20.93
C ALA A 11 13.00 28.18 -21.46
N ILE A 12 12.69 27.19 -20.63
CA ILE A 12 12.72 25.78 -21.02
C ILE A 12 11.45 25.58 -21.85
N GLN A 13 11.60 25.34 -23.14
CA GLN A 13 10.50 24.83 -23.94
C GLN A 13 10.27 23.39 -23.50
N LEU A 14 9.12 23.14 -22.88
CA LEU A 14 8.72 21.79 -22.51
C LEU A 14 8.41 21.02 -23.79
N PRO A 15 9.04 19.87 -24.04
CA PRO A 15 8.60 19.00 -25.11
C PRO A 15 7.17 18.53 -24.80
N GLU A 16 6.33 18.49 -25.82
CA GLU A 16 5.02 17.87 -25.70
C GLU A 16 5.25 16.35 -25.67
N PHE A 17 4.86 15.71 -24.57
CA PHE A 17 4.94 14.26 -24.45
C PHE A 17 3.67 13.68 -25.05
N GLU A 18 3.77 12.98 -26.18
CA GLU A 18 2.64 12.22 -26.71
C GLU A 18 2.33 11.06 -25.78
N GLU A 19 1.04 10.85 -25.47
CA GLU A 19 0.59 9.67 -24.74
C GLU A 19 0.95 8.41 -25.56
N HIS A 20 1.94 7.67 -25.08
CA HIS A 20 2.29 6.38 -25.63
C HIS A 20 1.44 5.32 -24.92
N GLY A 21 0.85 4.38 -25.67
CA GLY A 21 -0.16 3.42 -25.17
C GLY A 21 0.28 2.40 -24.09
N GLY A 22 1.38 2.64 -23.38
CA GLY A 22 1.85 1.83 -22.25
C GLY A 22 1.63 2.52 -20.91
N PRO A 23 0.99 1.88 -19.91
CA PRO A 23 0.66 2.52 -18.63
C PRO A 23 1.87 3.04 -17.86
N TYR A 24 2.99 2.30 -17.87
CA TYR A 24 4.24 2.74 -17.23
C TYR A 24 4.90 3.93 -17.94
N VAL A 25 4.71 4.05 -19.25
CA VAL A 25 5.25 5.19 -20.00
C VAL A 25 4.44 6.44 -19.66
N GLN A 26 3.12 6.30 -19.56
CA GLN A 26 2.24 7.39 -19.15
C GLN A 26 2.53 7.86 -17.71
N GLU A 27 2.68 6.94 -16.76
CA GLU A 27 3.04 7.27 -15.37
C GLU A 27 4.33 8.10 -15.29
N HIS A 28 5.36 7.71 -16.06
CA HIS A 28 6.60 8.49 -16.12
C HIS A 28 6.43 9.85 -16.79
N ILE A 29 5.62 9.95 -17.84
CA ILE A 29 5.30 11.22 -18.50
C ILE A 29 4.63 12.16 -17.50
N ASP A 30 3.60 11.69 -16.80
CA ASP A 30 2.85 12.46 -15.82
C ASP A 30 3.74 12.91 -14.65
N LEU A 31 4.62 12.02 -14.17
CA LEU A 31 5.61 12.36 -13.14
C LEU A 31 6.56 13.46 -13.62
N LEU A 32 7.13 13.35 -14.82
CA LEU A 32 8.05 14.34 -15.36
C LEU A 32 7.35 15.69 -15.59
N ASP A 33 6.13 15.67 -16.13
CA ASP A 33 5.31 16.85 -16.37
C ASP A 33 4.99 17.58 -15.05
N SER A 34 4.64 16.82 -14.00
CA SER A 34 4.38 17.35 -12.66
C SER A 34 5.58 18.10 -12.07
N ILE A 35 6.80 17.57 -12.27
CA ILE A 35 8.06 18.16 -11.81
C ILE A 35 8.36 19.43 -12.61
N LEU A 36 8.20 19.37 -13.93
CA LEU A 36 8.54 20.46 -14.85
C LEU A 36 7.58 21.65 -14.71
N LYS A 37 6.29 21.40 -14.48
CA LYS A 37 5.26 22.42 -14.23
C LYS A 37 5.24 22.91 -12.78
N GLY A 38 5.96 22.25 -11.86
CA GLY A 38 5.94 22.57 -10.44
C GLY A 38 4.59 22.26 -9.77
N GLN A 39 3.82 21.33 -10.33
CA GLN A 39 2.52 20.89 -9.84
C GLN A 39 2.64 19.45 -9.33
N PRO A 40 2.94 19.22 -8.04
CA PRO A 40 3.19 17.88 -7.53
C PRO A 40 1.95 16.99 -7.60
N LEU A 41 2.13 15.76 -8.07
CA LEU A 41 1.10 14.70 -8.01
C LEU A 41 1.01 14.12 -6.60
N ASN A 42 -0.21 13.88 -6.13
CA ASN A 42 -0.47 13.21 -4.85
C ASN A 42 -1.37 12.00 -5.06
N GLU A 43 -0.76 10.82 -5.05
CA GLU A 43 -1.45 9.53 -5.20
C GLU A 43 -1.55 8.76 -3.88
N ALA A 44 -1.17 9.37 -2.75
CA ALA A 44 -1.06 8.69 -1.47
C ALA A 44 -2.38 8.04 -1.04
N GLN A 45 -3.51 8.71 -1.27
CA GLN A 45 -4.83 8.16 -0.97
C GLN A 45 -5.14 6.93 -1.84
N ILE A 46 -4.95 7.02 -3.15
CA ILE A 46 -5.24 5.91 -4.09
C ILE A 46 -4.38 4.68 -3.73
N VAL A 47 -3.10 4.90 -3.45
CA VAL A 47 -2.17 3.82 -3.05
C VAL A 47 -2.58 3.22 -1.70
N ALA A 48 -2.97 4.04 -0.72
CA ALA A 48 -3.46 3.56 0.56
C ALA A 48 -4.75 2.72 0.40
N GLU A 49 -5.68 3.17 -0.45
CA GLU A 49 -6.94 2.49 -0.71
C GLU A 49 -6.75 1.16 -1.47
N ALA A 50 -5.83 1.13 -2.44
CA ALA A 50 -5.46 -0.09 -3.16
C ALA A 50 -4.81 -1.11 -2.22
N THR A 51 -3.93 -0.66 -1.34
CA THR A 51 -3.28 -1.50 -0.32
C THR A 51 -4.32 -2.06 0.66
N LEU A 52 -5.25 -1.22 1.13
CA LEU A 52 -6.33 -1.63 2.02
C LEU A 52 -7.21 -2.71 1.37
N SER A 53 -7.55 -2.55 0.09
CA SER A 53 -8.30 -3.55 -0.66
C SER A 53 -7.61 -4.92 -0.67
N GLY A 54 -6.28 -4.94 -0.81
CA GLY A 54 -5.47 -6.17 -0.70
C GLY A 54 -5.47 -6.79 0.71
N ILE A 55 -5.50 -5.98 1.76
CA ILE A 55 -5.63 -6.44 3.15
C ILE A 55 -7.03 -7.06 3.37
N MET A 56 -8.09 -6.38 2.93
CA MET A 56 -9.46 -6.87 3.02
C MET A 56 -9.64 -8.22 2.31
N GLY A 57 -9.04 -8.37 1.12
CA GLY A 57 -9.05 -9.63 0.38
C GLY A 57 -8.41 -10.78 1.17
N ARG A 58 -7.27 -10.53 1.83
CA ARG A 58 -6.61 -11.52 2.70
C ARG A 58 -7.47 -11.91 3.89
N ILE A 59 -8.05 -10.94 4.59
CA ILE A 59 -8.93 -11.21 5.74
C ILE A 59 -10.13 -12.05 5.29
N SER A 60 -10.77 -11.68 4.18
CA SER A 60 -11.92 -12.43 3.66
C SER A 60 -11.55 -13.85 3.24
N ALA A 61 -10.41 -14.04 2.56
CA ALA A 61 -9.97 -15.36 2.13
C ALA A 61 -9.69 -16.33 3.29
N TYR A 62 -9.04 -15.86 4.36
CA TYR A 62 -8.70 -16.72 5.50
C TYR A 62 -9.84 -16.95 6.49
N THR A 63 -10.79 -16.01 6.59
CA THR A 63 -11.92 -16.11 7.52
C THR A 63 -13.18 -16.68 6.86
N GLY A 64 -13.30 -16.59 5.53
CA GLY A 64 -14.52 -16.87 4.80
C GLY A 64 -15.64 -15.84 5.03
N GLN A 65 -15.36 -14.72 5.71
CA GLN A 65 -16.36 -13.71 6.06
C GLN A 65 -16.43 -12.59 5.03
N MET A 66 -17.60 -11.94 4.97
CA MET A 66 -17.77 -10.68 4.25
C MET A 66 -17.09 -9.56 5.05
N VAL A 67 -16.10 -8.91 4.46
CA VAL A 67 -15.37 -7.80 5.07
C VAL A 67 -15.80 -6.49 4.40
N ARG A 68 -16.30 -5.52 5.17
CA ARG A 68 -16.79 -4.24 4.66
C ARG A 68 -15.73 -3.15 4.83
N TRP A 69 -15.62 -2.24 3.87
CA TRP A 69 -14.66 -1.13 3.92
C TRP A 69 -14.70 -0.34 5.23
N ARG A 70 -15.90 0.05 5.66
CA ARG A 70 -16.12 0.84 6.88
C ARG A 70 -15.59 0.16 8.15
N GLU A 71 -15.53 -1.17 8.17
CA GLU A 71 -15.02 -1.95 9.31
C GLU A 71 -13.50 -1.83 9.51
N LEU A 72 -12.76 -1.32 8.51
CA LEU A 72 -11.31 -1.14 8.58
C LEU A 72 -10.87 0.32 8.66
N VAL A 73 -11.73 1.27 8.27
CA VAL A 73 -11.37 2.70 8.24
C VAL A 73 -12.02 3.53 9.34
N ASP A 74 -13.08 3.02 9.97
CA ASP A 74 -13.85 3.75 10.98
C ASP A 74 -13.85 2.98 12.31
N GLU A 75 -13.10 3.51 13.29
CA GLU A 75 -13.00 2.95 14.63
C GLU A 75 -14.36 2.87 15.33
N THR A 76 -15.27 3.81 15.04
CA THR A 76 -16.58 3.89 15.72
C THR A 76 -17.49 2.70 15.43
N VAL A 77 -17.19 1.94 14.38
CA VAL A 77 -17.88 0.68 14.05
C VAL A 77 -17.58 -0.41 15.08
N GLY A 78 -16.47 -0.33 15.81
CA GLY A 78 -16.08 -1.33 16.81
C GLY A 78 -15.74 -2.70 16.19
N SER A 79 -15.30 -2.70 14.93
CA SER A 79 -14.94 -3.91 14.21
C SER A 79 -13.62 -4.50 14.73
N PRO A 80 -13.50 -5.84 14.83
CA PRO A 80 -12.23 -6.49 15.17
C PRO A 80 -11.13 -6.26 14.12
N TRP A 81 -11.49 -5.80 12.91
CA TRP A 81 -10.55 -5.61 11.81
C TRP A 81 -9.78 -4.29 11.87
N TYR A 82 -10.31 -3.27 12.54
CA TYR A 82 -9.72 -1.91 12.56
C TYR A 82 -8.33 -1.89 13.21
N ASN A 83 -8.16 -2.60 14.32
CA ASN A 83 -6.90 -2.72 15.06
C ASN A 83 -6.48 -4.19 15.19
N LEU A 84 -6.52 -4.92 14.07
CA LEU A 84 -6.16 -6.33 14.06
C LEU A 84 -4.66 -6.51 14.31
N VAL A 85 -4.31 -7.07 15.46
CA VAL A 85 -2.95 -7.50 15.81
C VAL A 85 -2.93 -9.02 15.85
N LEU A 86 -2.07 -9.63 15.03
CA LEU A 86 -1.89 -11.08 15.02
C LEU A 86 -0.92 -11.49 16.13
N THR A 87 -1.26 -12.57 16.84
CA THR A 87 -0.37 -13.21 17.82
C THR A 87 0.25 -14.48 17.21
N PRO A 88 1.52 -14.79 17.49
CA PRO A 88 2.44 -14.06 18.37
C PRO A 88 3.00 -12.78 17.74
N THR A 89 3.18 -11.75 18.56
CA THR A 89 3.87 -10.52 18.17
C THR A 89 5.39 -10.74 18.16
N ALA A 90 6.14 -9.86 17.51
CA ALA A 90 7.62 -9.92 17.53
C ALA A 90 8.18 -9.92 18.97
N GLU A 91 7.57 -9.16 19.87
CA GLU A 91 7.94 -9.11 21.30
C GLU A 91 7.72 -10.45 22.02
N ASP A 92 6.76 -11.27 21.57
CA ASP A 92 6.46 -12.55 22.20
C ASP A 92 7.57 -13.58 21.92
N PHE A 93 8.30 -13.44 20.81
CA PHE A 93 9.49 -14.24 20.50
C PHE A 93 10.66 -13.90 21.45
N GLU A 94 10.79 -12.65 21.87
CA GLU A 94 11.86 -12.23 22.81
C GLU A 94 11.62 -12.77 24.23
N LYS A 95 10.37 -12.94 24.63
CA LYS A 95 9.97 -13.48 25.95
C LYS A 95 10.13 -14.99 26.08
N GLY A 96 10.49 -15.69 24.99
CA GLY A 96 10.69 -17.14 24.97
C GLY A 96 9.41 -17.97 25.11
N THR A 97 8.23 -17.34 25.04
CA THR A 97 6.91 -18.00 25.17
C THR A 97 6.44 -18.68 23.88
N VAL A 98 7.03 -18.34 22.73
CA VAL A 98 6.62 -18.90 21.43
C VAL A 98 7.29 -20.25 21.23
N VAL A 99 6.49 -21.31 21.26
CA VAL A 99 6.93 -22.66 20.92
C VAL A 99 6.82 -22.85 19.41
N ALA A 100 7.95 -23.12 18.75
CA ALA A 100 7.94 -23.46 17.33
C ALA A 100 7.17 -24.77 17.11
N PRO A 101 6.37 -24.88 16.04
CA PRO A 101 5.81 -26.16 15.63
C PRO A 101 6.91 -27.21 15.46
N PRO A 102 6.63 -28.49 15.73
CA PRO A 102 7.62 -29.55 15.54
C PRO A 102 8.06 -29.64 14.08
N ASP A 103 9.37 -29.70 13.86
CA ASP A 103 9.97 -29.89 12.55
C ASP A 103 9.55 -31.25 11.95
N ASP A 104 9.49 -31.32 10.61
CA ASP A 104 9.14 -32.51 9.82
C ASP A 104 7.73 -33.10 10.05
N VAL A 105 6.84 -32.40 10.74
CA VAL A 105 5.42 -32.77 10.85
C VAL A 105 4.59 -31.99 9.83
N VAL A 106 4.15 -32.67 8.78
CA VAL A 106 3.22 -32.08 7.81
C VAL A 106 1.85 -31.91 8.47
N ALA A 107 1.32 -30.69 8.49
CA ALA A 107 -0.04 -30.43 8.95
C ALA A 107 -1.04 -31.17 8.05
N ILE A 108 -1.78 -32.13 8.61
CA ILE A 108 -2.84 -32.86 7.90
C ILE A 108 -4.14 -32.04 8.05
N PRO A 109 -4.72 -31.51 6.96
CA PRO A 109 -5.98 -30.76 7.05
C PRO A 109 -7.09 -31.58 7.70
N GLY A 110 -7.79 -31.01 8.67
CA GLY A 110 -8.97 -31.62 9.31
C GLY A 110 -8.70 -32.50 10.54
N LYS A 111 -7.45 -32.61 11.00
CA LYS A 111 -7.12 -33.16 12.32
C LYS A 111 -6.36 -32.10 13.13
N ALA A 112 -7.10 -31.39 13.97
CA ALA A 112 -6.56 -30.58 15.06
C ALA A 112 -6.79 -31.34 16.38
#